data_AF-A0A0A9Z0B1-F1
#
_entry.id   AF-A0A0A9Z0B1-F1
#
_cell.length_a   1.000
_cell.length_b   1.000
_cell.length_c   1.000
_cell.angle_alpha   90.00
_cell.angle_beta   90.00
_cell.angle_gamma   90.00
#
_symmetry.space_group_name_H-M   'P 1'
#
loop_
_entity.id
_entity.type
_entity.pdbx_description
1 polymer ?
#
loop_
_entity_poly.entity_id
_entity_poly.type
_entity_poly.pdbx_seq_one_letter_code
_entity_poly.pdbx_strand_id
1 'polypeptide(L)'
;MLILLPPLIGINLIKNLKYLAPFSMIANLLIGTGMTITLYYVFSSLDEAAEVPAFTSVPQLPIFFGTAIFALEGIGVVMPLENNMKTPTHFIGCPSVLNFGMGFVVSLYATVGFFGYLRYGAATAESISINLPNDPLAQSVKIMIAAAIFFTFALQFYVPMEIIWKSLKHRFTSRPVMAENILRISLVVMCVLIAVAVPNLGPMISLVGAVCLSVLGLMFPSVIELIVFYEEGYGCLKWMLWKNLFIIAFGVLGLVTGTMVSLHDLFKE
;
A
#
# COMPACT_ATOMS: atom_id res chain seq x y z
N MET A 1 0.76 -17.73 -13.29
CA MET A 1 0.41 -16.30 -13.39
C MET A 1 -0.35 -15.94 -14.68
N LEU A 2 0.05 -16.42 -15.86
CA LEU A 2 -0.63 -16.08 -17.14
C LEU A 2 -2.13 -16.46 -17.22
N ILE A 3 -2.55 -17.52 -16.53
CA ILE A 3 -3.97 -17.93 -16.47
C ILE A 3 -4.86 -16.87 -15.79
N LEU A 4 -4.30 -16.05 -14.89
CA LEU A 4 -5.02 -14.97 -14.21
C LEU A 4 -5.12 -13.69 -15.06
N LEU A 5 -4.39 -13.60 -16.17
CA LEU A 5 -4.34 -12.39 -17.00
C LEU A 5 -5.68 -12.06 -17.68
N PRO A 6 -6.41 -13.02 -18.31
CA PRO A 6 -7.74 -12.75 -18.87
C PRO A 6 -8.77 -12.22 -17.84
N PRO A 7 -8.95 -12.83 -16.65
CA PRO A 7 -9.89 -12.31 -15.67
C PRO A 7 -9.44 -10.96 -15.07
N LEU A 8 -8.13 -10.73 -14.90
CA LEU A 8 -7.59 -9.43 -14.46
C LEU A 8 -7.87 -8.33 -15.48
N ILE A 9 -7.72 -8.61 -16.78
CA ILE A 9 -8.10 -7.67 -17.84
C ILE A 9 -9.60 -7.39 -17.77
N GLY A 10 -10.43 -8.43 -17.64
CA GLY A 10 -11.89 -8.29 -17.59
C GLY A 10 -12.36 -7.35 -16.49
N ILE A 11 -11.85 -7.50 -15.27
CA ILE A 11 -12.25 -6.65 -14.13
C ILE A 11 -11.70 -5.22 -14.26
N ASN A 12 -10.52 -5.05 -14.88
CA ASN A 12 -9.88 -3.74 -15.04
C ASN A 12 -10.53 -2.86 -16.14
N LEU A 13 -11.30 -3.48 -17.04
CA LEU A 13 -12.10 -2.75 -18.03
C LEU A 13 -13.32 -2.06 -17.41
N ILE A 14 -13.63 -2.29 -16.12
CA ILE A 14 -14.66 -1.56 -15.40
C ILE A 14 -14.18 -0.14 -15.11
N LYS A 15 -14.81 0.85 -15.75
CA LYS A 15 -14.39 2.26 -15.73
C LYS A 15 -15.07 3.13 -14.67
N ASN A 16 -15.94 2.57 -13.85
CA ASN A 16 -16.73 3.35 -12.89
C ASN A 16 -16.50 2.81 -11.49
N LEU A 17 -15.97 3.68 -10.62
CA LEU A 17 -15.69 3.38 -9.22
C LEU A 17 -16.93 2.86 -8.46
N LYS A 18 -18.13 3.36 -8.81
CA LYS A 18 -19.39 2.92 -8.18
C LYS A 18 -19.70 1.44 -8.44
N TYR A 19 -19.34 0.91 -9.61
CA TYR A 19 -19.51 -0.52 -9.91
C TYR A 19 -18.46 -1.39 -9.24
N LEU A 20 -17.30 -0.82 -8.87
CA LEU A 20 -16.26 -1.53 -8.13
C LEU A 20 -16.53 -1.57 -6.62
N ALA A 21 -17.34 -0.66 -6.08
CA ALA A 21 -17.69 -0.60 -4.66
C ALA A 21 -18.23 -1.93 -4.06
N PRO A 22 -19.19 -2.66 -4.68
CA PRO A 22 -19.65 -3.95 -4.13
C PRO A 22 -18.53 -5.01 -4.10
N PHE A 23 -17.66 -5.04 -5.11
CA PHE A 23 -16.50 -5.92 -5.12
C PHE A 23 -15.51 -5.56 -4.01
N SER A 24 -15.32 -4.26 -3.74
CA SER A 24 -14.54 -3.78 -2.60
C SER A 24 -15.09 -4.28 -1.27
N MET A 25 -16.42 -4.24 -1.10
CA MET A 25 -17.07 -4.67 0.14
C MET A 25 -16.86 -6.17 0.37
N ILE A 26 -17.02 -6.98 -0.67
CA ILE A 26 -16.72 -8.42 -0.62
C ILE A 26 -15.25 -8.64 -0.27
N ALA A 27 -14.33 -7.94 -0.93
CA ALA A 27 -12.90 -8.05 -0.66
C ALA A 27 -12.54 -7.69 0.77
N ASN A 28 -13.10 -6.60 1.31
CA ASN A 28 -12.89 -6.19 2.69
C ASN A 28 -13.44 -7.21 3.70
N LEU A 29 -14.58 -7.84 3.41
CA LEU A 29 -15.13 -8.91 4.24
C LEU A 29 -14.25 -10.15 4.23
N LEU A 30 -13.74 -10.53 3.05
CA LEU A 30 -12.79 -11.64 2.89
C LEU A 30 -11.48 -11.38 3.63
N ILE A 31 -10.92 -10.17 3.50
CA ILE A 31 -9.71 -9.76 4.24
C ILE A 31 -9.97 -9.76 5.73
N GLY A 32 -11.05 -9.16 6.20
CA GLY A 32 -11.38 -9.09 7.62
C GLY A 32 -11.56 -10.47 8.25
N THR A 33 -12.25 -11.37 7.54
CA THR A 33 -12.45 -12.75 8.01
C THR A 33 -11.14 -13.54 7.95
N GLY A 34 -10.37 -13.45 6.86
CA GLY A 34 -9.07 -14.09 6.74
C GLY A 34 -8.06 -13.61 7.79
N MET A 35 -8.08 -12.31 8.10
CA MET A 35 -7.27 -11.70 9.17
C MET A 35 -7.71 -12.20 10.54
N THR A 36 -9.01 -12.34 10.80
CA THR A 36 -9.52 -12.89 12.06
C THR A 36 -9.08 -14.33 12.26
N ILE A 37 -9.15 -15.16 11.22
CA ILE A 37 -8.66 -16.55 11.27
C ILE A 37 -7.14 -16.57 11.46
N THR A 38 -6.40 -15.68 10.79
CA THR A 38 -4.94 -15.56 10.97
C THR A 38 -4.61 -15.24 12.42
N LEU A 39 -5.29 -14.27 13.01
CA LEU A 39 -5.13 -13.91 14.43
C LEU A 39 -5.49 -15.08 15.35
N TYR A 40 -6.49 -15.88 15.02
CA TYR A 40 -6.81 -17.11 15.76
C TYR A 40 -5.62 -18.09 15.79
N TYR A 41 -4.94 -18.33 14.66
CA TYR A 41 -3.75 -19.17 14.64
C TYR A 41 -2.57 -18.57 15.40
N VAL A 42 -2.40 -17.26 15.29
CA VAL A 42 -1.36 -16.53 16.03
C VAL A 42 -1.59 -16.71 17.53
N PHE A 43 -2.78 -16.38 18.05
CA PHE A 43 -3.08 -16.40 19.48
C PHE A 43 -3.22 -17.81 20.09
N SER A 44 -3.76 -18.78 19.35
CA SER A 44 -3.96 -20.14 19.87
C SER A 44 -2.68 -20.92 20.14
N SER A 45 -1.56 -20.46 19.57
CA SER A 45 -0.26 -21.12 19.67
C SER A 45 0.84 -20.17 20.17
N LEU A 46 0.47 -19.11 20.90
CA LEU A 46 1.46 -18.28 21.59
C LEU A 46 1.98 -19.07 22.79
N ASP A 47 3.26 -19.48 22.74
CA ASP A 47 3.94 -19.99 23.92
C ASP A 47 4.09 -18.85 24.94
N GLU A 48 3.73 -19.09 26.20
CA GLU A 48 3.81 -18.10 27.30
C GLU A 48 5.23 -17.55 27.54
N ALA A 49 6.25 -18.19 26.97
CA ALA A 49 7.67 -17.88 27.16
C ALA A 49 8.42 -17.64 25.82
N ALA A 50 7.75 -17.12 24.79
CA ALA A 50 8.44 -16.77 23.54
C ALA A 50 9.46 -15.63 23.74
N GLU A 51 10.71 -15.98 24.05
CA GLU A 51 11.84 -15.05 24.08
C GLU A 51 12.28 -14.73 22.66
N VAL A 52 11.58 -13.79 22.02
CA VAL A 52 12.02 -13.19 20.75
C VAL A 52 12.78 -11.89 21.01
N PRO A 53 13.87 -11.60 20.26
CA PRO A 53 14.65 -10.40 20.46
C PRO A 53 13.81 -9.15 20.17
N ALA A 54 13.78 -8.21 21.11
CA ALA A 54 13.04 -6.95 20.95
C ALA A 54 13.59 -6.07 19.81
N PHE A 55 14.84 -6.29 19.42
CA PHE A 55 15.49 -5.59 18.32
C PHE A 55 16.29 -6.59 17.48
N THR A 56 15.95 -6.69 16.20
CA THR A 56 16.62 -7.61 15.29
C THR A 56 17.98 -7.07 14.86
N SER A 57 18.03 -5.97 14.10
CA SER A 57 19.29 -5.37 13.65
C SER A 57 19.10 -3.97 13.03
N VAL A 58 20.15 -3.14 13.07
CA VAL A 58 20.16 -1.80 12.45
C VAL A 58 20.01 -1.84 10.91
N PRO A 59 20.65 -2.77 10.17
CA PRO A 59 20.53 -2.83 8.71
C PRO A 59 19.12 -3.16 8.19
N GLN A 60 18.22 -3.67 9.03
CA GLN A 60 16.83 -3.95 8.65
C GLN A 60 15.90 -2.74 8.82
N LEU A 61 16.34 -1.67 9.50
CA LEU A 61 15.55 -0.46 9.68
C LEU A 61 15.11 0.18 8.35
N PRO A 62 15.94 0.24 7.30
CA PRO A 62 15.51 0.75 6.00
C PRO A 62 14.41 -0.09 5.33
N ILE A 63 14.47 -1.42 5.45
CA ILE A 63 13.44 -2.33 4.93
C ILE A 63 12.13 -2.14 5.70
N PHE A 64 12.22 -2.06 7.03
CA PHE A 64 11.08 -1.75 7.89
C PHE A 64 10.47 -0.40 7.52
N PHE A 65 11.29 0.64 7.37
CA PHE A 65 10.83 1.98 6.97
C PHE A 65 10.08 1.94 5.64
N GLY A 66 10.65 1.33 4.60
CA GLY A 66 10.02 1.22 3.29
C GLY A 66 8.69 0.46 3.36
N THR A 67 8.67 -0.65 4.09
CA THR A 67 7.46 -1.48 4.30
C THR A 67 6.38 -0.73 5.08
N ALA A 68 6.74 -0.05 6.16
CA ALA A 68 5.79 0.67 7.02
C ALA A 68 5.15 1.85 6.28
N ILE A 69 5.95 2.62 5.54
CA ILE A 69 5.44 3.73 4.75
C ILE A 69 4.60 3.21 3.58
N PHE A 70 5.02 2.14 2.90
CA PHE A 70 4.20 1.50 1.87
C PHE A 70 2.86 1.01 2.42
N ALA A 71 2.84 0.42 3.61
CA ALA A 71 1.60 -0.03 4.24
C ALA A 71 0.62 1.12 4.54
N LEU A 72 1.14 2.34 4.79
CA LEU A 72 0.35 3.54 5.02
C LEU A 72 0.11 4.35 3.73
N GLU A 73 0.33 3.74 2.56
CA GLU A 73 0.05 4.34 1.27
C GLU A 73 -1.46 4.49 1.03
N GLY A 74 -1.84 5.67 0.56
CA GLY A 74 -3.20 5.96 0.11
C GLY A 74 -3.36 7.35 -0.49
N ILE A 75 -2.26 8.11 -0.66
CA ILE A 75 -2.31 9.52 -1.04
C ILE A 75 -2.97 9.73 -2.42
N GLY A 76 -2.78 8.77 -3.34
CA GLY A 76 -3.38 8.83 -4.67
C GLY A 76 -4.91 8.74 -4.64
N VAL A 77 -5.47 8.03 -3.66
CA VAL A 77 -6.92 7.82 -3.56
C VAL A 77 -7.64 8.85 -2.70
N VAL A 78 -6.91 9.65 -1.91
CA VAL A 78 -7.47 10.66 -0.99
C VAL A 78 -8.40 11.64 -1.73
N MET A 79 -7.89 12.34 -2.75
CA MET A 79 -8.67 13.35 -3.46
C MET A 79 -9.86 12.76 -4.24
N PRO A 80 -9.70 11.67 -5.02
CA PRO A 80 -10.84 11.02 -5.66
C PRO A 80 -11.89 10.53 -4.65
N LEU A 81 -11.47 10.01 -3.50
CA LEU A 81 -12.38 9.54 -2.46
C LEU A 81 -13.17 10.70 -1.85
N GLU A 82 -12.50 11.77 -1.44
CA GLU A 82 -13.12 13.00 -0.92
C GLU A 82 -14.14 13.57 -1.93
N ASN A 83 -13.75 13.68 -3.21
CA ASN A 83 -14.63 14.17 -4.28
C ASN A 83 -15.86 13.30 -4.54
N ASN A 84 -15.84 12.02 -4.12
CA ASN A 84 -16.96 11.09 -4.27
C ASN A 84 -17.79 10.92 -2.99
N MET A 85 -17.44 11.61 -1.88
CA MET A 85 -18.22 11.58 -0.65
C MET A 85 -19.49 12.43 -0.76
N LYS A 86 -20.56 12.00 -0.08
CA LYS A 86 -21.79 12.81 0.06
C LYS A 86 -21.52 14.13 0.80
N THR A 87 -20.59 14.10 1.77
CA THR A 87 -20.20 15.24 2.60
C THR A 87 -18.67 15.34 2.66
N PRO A 88 -18.02 15.94 1.63
CA PRO A 88 -16.55 16.01 1.55
C PRO A 88 -15.90 16.69 2.76
N THR A 89 -16.57 17.69 3.36
CA THR A 89 -16.08 18.42 4.53
C THR A 89 -15.84 17.53 5.76
N HIS A 90 -16.52 16.37 5.86
CA HIS A 90 -16.28 15.41 6.94
C HIS A 90 -15.03 14.55 6.71
N PHE A 91 -14.41 14.57 5.53
CA PHE A 91 -13.24 13.73 5.25
C PHE A 91 -12.08 14.03 6.21
N ILE A 92 -11.75 15.32 6.36
CA ILE A 92 -10.77 15.83 7.35
C ILE A 92 -11.49 16.42 8.59
N GLY A 93 -12.70 16.98 8.42
CA GLY A 93 -13.49 17.63 9.49
C GLY A 93 -14.09 16.67 10.53
N CYS A 94 -15.20 17.04 11.17
CA CYS A 94 -15.86 16.18 12.16
C CYS A 94 -17.17 15.60 11.60
N PRO A 95 -17.39 14.26 11.59
CA PRO A 95 -16.51 13.19 12.06
C PRO A 95 -15.40 12.86 11.06
N SER A 96 -14.14 12.86 11.51
CA SER A 96 -12.94 12.79 10.65
C SER A 96 -12.75 11.38 10.06
N VAL A 97 -13.30 11.17 8.87
CA VAL A 97 -13.31 9.85 8.21
C VAL A 97 -11.88 9.36 7.96
N LEU A 98 -10.98 10.25 7.52
CA LEU A 98 -9.59 9.91 7.25
C LEU A 98 -8.86 9.48 8.53
N ASN A 99 -8.94 10.28 9.60
CA ASN A 99 -8.22 9.99 10.84
C ASN A 99 -8.73 8.72 11.51
N PHE A 100 -10.05 8.50 11.51
CA PHE A 100 -10.64 7.26 12.02
C PHE A 100 -10.18 6.04 11.23
N GLY A 101 -10.21 6.14 9.89
CA GLY A 101 -9.75 5.07 9.00
C GLY A 101 -8.27 4.74 9.20
N MET A 102 -7.41 5.75 9.23
CA MET A 102 -5.97 5.57 9.44
C MET A 102 -5.67 5.01 10.83
N GLY A 103 -6.32 5.51 11.89
CA GLY A 103 -6.15 4.99 13.25
C GLY A 103 -6.54 3.52 13.37
N PHE A 104 -7.63 3.12 12.72
CA PHE A 104 -8.06 1.72 12.65
C PHE A 104 -7.03 0.84 11.93
N VAL A 105 -6.55 1.26 10.75
CA VAL A 105 -5.56 0.51 9.95
C VAL A 105 -4.23 0.37 10.69
N VAL A 106 -3.71 1.45 11.28
CA VAL A 106 -2.48 1.43 12.08
C VAL A 106 -2.60 0.45 13.24
N SER A 107 -3.74 0.47 13.94
CA SER A 107 -3.99 -0.45 15.08
C SER A 107 -4.00 -1.91 14.62
N LEU A 108 -4.61 -2.20 13.47
CA LEU A 108 -4.60 -3.55 12.88
C LEU A 108 -3.19 -4.00 12.50
N TYR A 109 -2.42 -3.15 11.80
CA TYR A 109 -1.04 -3.49 11.43
C TYR A 109 -0.14 -3.70 12.64
N ALA A 110 -0.24 -2.84 13.65
CA ALA A 110 0.50 -3.00 14.89
C ALA A 110 0.15 -4.31 15.59
N THR A 111 -1.14 -4.65 15.69
CA THR A 111 -1.60 -5.89 16.33
C THR A 111 -1.10 -7.13 15.59
N VAL A 112 -1.34 -7.21 14.28
CA VAL A 112 -0.93 -8.36 13.46
C VAL A 112 0.59 -8.49 13.41
N GLY A 113 1.31 -7.38 13.22
CA GLY A 113 2.77 -7.35 13.18
C GLY A 113 3.40 -7.75 14.50
N PHE A 114 2.92 -7.20 15.61
CA PHE A 114 3.43 -7.51 16.94
C PHE A 114 3.21 -8.98 17.33
N PHE A 115 1.97 -9.45 17.30
CA PHE A 115 1.67 -10.83 17.70
C PHE A 115 2.17 -11.86 16.69
N GLY A 116 2.20 -11.52 15.40
CA GLY A 116 2.84 -12.35 14.38
C GLY A 116 4.33 -12.53 14.66
N TYR A 117 5.04 -11.46 15.00
CA TYR A 117 6.45 -11.54 15.37
C TYR A 117 6.68 -12.30 16.68
N LEU A 118 5.84 -12.09 17.70
CA LEU A 118 5.91 -12.89 18.94
C LEU A 118 5.75 -14.40 18.68
N ARG A 119 4.88 -14.77 17.73
CA ARG A 119 4.60 -16.18 17.41
C ARG A 119 5.69 -16.85 16.58
N TYR A 120 6.21 -16.15 15.56
CA TYR A 120 7.09 -16.73 14.54
C TYR A 120 8.55 -16.28 14.67
N GLY A 121 8.83 -15.20 15.40
CA GLY A 121 10.16 -14.65 15.59
C GLY A 121 10.91 -14.44 14.28
N ALA A 122 12.15 -14.96 14.22
CA ALA A 122 12.98 -14.90 13.01
C ALA A 122 12.45 -15.71 11.82
N ALA A 123 11.49 -16.63 12.04
CA ALA A 123 10.86 -17.41 10.97
C ALA A 123 9.64 -16.72 10.34
N THR A 124 9.36 -15.46 10.72
CA THR A 124 8.30 -14.67 10.10
C THR A 124 8.59 -14.49 8.61
N ALA A 125 7.68 -14.95 7.75
CA ALA A 125 7.80 -14.76 6.32
C ALA A 125 7.31 -13.36 5.92
N GLU A 126 7.62 -12.94 4.69
CA GLU A 126 7.19 -11.64 4.14
C GLU A 126 5.67 -11.45 4.14
N SER A 127 4.91 -12.55 4.09
CA SER A 127 3.47 -12.57 4.27
C SER A 127 3.08 -13.57 5.36
N ILE A 128 2.34 -13.10 6.36
CA ILE A 128 1.87 -13.92 7.49
C ILE A 128 1.01 -15.11 7.04
N SER A 129 0.33 -15.00 5.89
CA SER A 129 -0.46 -16.09 5.34
C SER A 129 0.37 -17.30 4.90
N ILE A 130 1.68 -17.10 4.64
CA ILE A 130 2.63 -18.18 4.30
C ILE A 130 3.00 -18.95 5.56
N ASN A 131 3.07 -18.28 6.72
CA ASN A 131 3.36 -18.90 8.01
C ASN A 131 2.22 -19.77 8.57
N LEU A 132 1.03 -19.71 7.97
CA LEU A 132 -0.10 -20.53 8.39
C LEU A 132 0.11 -22.01 8.03
N PRO A 133 -0.38 -22.95 8.88
CA PRO A 133 -0.29 -24.38 8.62
C PRO A 133 -1.04 -24.83 7.35
N ASN A 134 -0.87 -26.09 6.96
CA ASN A 134 -1.47 -26.64 5.74
C ASN A 134 -2.85 -27.28 5.93
N ASP A 135 -3.58 -26.93 6.99
CA ASP A 135 -4.93 -27.45 7.22
C ASP A 135 -6.00 -26.69 6.39
N PRO A 136 -7.21 -27.25 6.24
CA PRO A 136 -8.25 -26.66 5.39
C PRO A 136 -8.67 -25.22 5.78
N LEU A 137 -8.67 -24.90 7.08
CA LEU A 137 -9.05 -23.57 7.56
C LEU A 137 -7.97 -22.55 7.20
N ALA A 138 -6.69 -22.89 7.39
CA ALA A 138 -5.57 -22.06 6.94
C ALA A 138 -5.51 -21.88 5.41
N GLN A 139 -5.80 -22.93 4.63
CA GLN A 139 -5.88 -22.82 3.17
C GLN A 139 -7.05 -21.93 2.72
N SER A 140 -8.17 -21.93 3.45
CA SER A 140 -9.28 -21.01 3.18
C SER A 140 -8.83 -19.54 3.26
N VAL A 141 -7.97 -19.19 4.23
CA VAL A 141 -7.41 -17.83 4.36
C VAL A 141 -6.63 -17.42 3.11
N LYS A 142 -5.77 -18.31 2.59
CA LYS A 142 -4.99 -18.06 1.37
C LYS A 142 -5.91 -17.80 0.17
N ILE A 143 -6.98 -18.58 0.02
CA ILE A 143 -7.98 -18.40 -1.05
C ILE A 143 -8.74 -17.08 -0.88
N MET A 144 -9.17 -16.77 0.34
CA MET A 144 -9.92 -15.53 0.64
C MET A 144 -9.08 -14.28 0.36
N ILE A 145 -7.81 -14.27 0.80
CA ILE A 145 -6.88 -13.18 0.53
C ILE A 145 -6.61 -13.07 -0.98
N ALA A 146 -6.38 -14.18 -1.68
CA ALA A 146 -6.17 -14.17 -3.13
C ALA A 146 -7.38 -13.61 -3.89
N ALA A 147 -8.60 -14.02 -3.51
CA ALA A 147 -9.83 -13.50 -4.09
C ALA A 147 -10.04 -12.01 -3.78
N ALA A 148 -9.72 -11.57 -2.56
CA ALA A 148 -9.79 -10.16 -2.19
C ALA A 148 -8.78 -9.29 -2.96
N ILE A 149 -7.54 -9.76 -3.11
CA ILE A 149 -6.52 -9.10 -3.94
C ILE A 149 -7.00 -8.97 -5.39
N PHE A 150 -7.60 -10.03 -5.95
CA PHE A 150 -8.15 -9.99 -7.29
C PHE A 150 -9.25 -8.91 -7.45
N PHE A 151 -10.18 -8.80 -6.49
CA PHE A 151 -11.24 -7.79 -6.54
C PHE A 151 -10.74 -6.36 -6.30
N THR A 152 -9.74 -6.19 -5.43
CA THR A 152 -9.16 -4.87 -5.12
C THR A 152 -8.21 -4.36 -6.21
N PHE A 153 -7.67 -5.25 -7.06
CA PHE A 153 -6.80 -4.87 -8.17
C PHE A 153 -7.43 -3.79 -9.07
N ALA A 154 -8.71 -3.95 -9.44
CA ALA A 154 -9.39 -2.96 -10.28
C ALA A 154 -9.57 -1.60 -9.60
N LEU A 155 -9.76 -1.57 -8.28
CA LEU A 155 -9.86 -0.34 -7.50
C LEU A 155 -8.52 0.39 -7.42
N GLN A 156 -7.45 -0.33 -7.10
CA GLN A 156 -6.10 0.24 -7.05
C GLN A 156 -5.66 0.76 -8.42
N PHE A 157 -6.05 0.07 -9.49
CA PHE A 157 -5.70 0.47 -10.85
C PHE A 157 -6.57 1.63 -11.39
N TYR A 158 -7.75 1.86 -10.81
CA TYR A 158 -8.68 2.90 -11.24
C TYR A 158 -8.04 4.29 -11.24
N VAL A 159 -7.39 4.66 -10.13
CA VAL A 159 -6.83 6.00 -9.94
C VAL A 159 -5.66 6.29 -10.88
N PRO A 160 -4.59 5.45 -10.94
CA PRO A 160 -3.51 5.66 -11.90
C PRO A 160 -4.02 5.75 -13.34
N MET A 161 -4.99 4.90 -13.70
CA MET A 161 -5.57 4.91 -15.04
C MET A 161 -6.33 6.20 -15.34
N GLU A 162 -7.09 6.73 -14.37
CA GLU A 162 -7.79 8.02 -14.52
C GLU A 162 -6.80 9.17 -14.72
N ILE A 163 -5.70 9.19 -13.96
CA ILE A 163 -4.64 10.20 -14.07
C ILE A 163 -3.97 10.13 -15.45
N ILE A 164 -3.47 8.95 -15.84
CA ILE A 164 -2.79 8.75 -17.13
C ILE A 164 -3.73 9.07 -18.30
N TRP A 165 -4.99 8.62 -18.22
CA TRP A 165 -5.96 8.87 -19.26
C TRP A 165 -6.29 10.35 -19.41
N LYS A 166 -6.49 11.09 -18.32
CA LYS A 166 -6.68 12.55 -18.36
C LYS A 166 -5.52 13.25 -19.08
N SER A 167 -4.29 12.82 -18.84
CA SER A 167 -3.10 13.37 -19.51
C SER A 167 -2.99 12.99 -20.98
N LEU A 168 -3.47 11.80 -21.41
CA LEU A 168 -3.31 11.31 -22.79
C LEU A 168 -4.53 11.52 -23.69
N LYS A 169 -5.73 11.71 -23.14
CA LYS A 169 -6.99 11.76 -23.89
C LYS A 169 -6.98 12.75 -25.05
N HIS A 170 -6.30 13.90 -24.88
CA HIS A 170 -6.20 14.94 -25.92
C HIS A 170 -5.48 14.47 -27.19
N ARG A 171 -4.62 13.44 -27.10
CA ARG A 171 -3.87 12.89 -28.25
C ARG A 171 -4.68 11.88 -29.07
N PHE A 172 -5.80 11.38 -28.55
CA PHE A 172 -6.59 10.31 -29.15
C PHE A 172 -8.04 10.75 -29.40
N THR A 173 -8.26 11.55 -30.44
CA THR A 173 -9.57 12.11 -30.80
C THR A 173 -10.44 11.16 -31.63
N SER A 174 -9.85 10.32 -32.48
CA SER A 174 -10.63 9.47 -33.41
C SER A 174 -11.29 8.25 -32.75
N ARG A 175 -10.61 7.59 -31.79
CA ARG A 175 -11.09 6.38 -31.11
C ARG A 175 -10.70 6.34 -29.62
N PRO A 176 -11.19 7.27 -28.79
CA PRO A 176 -10.77 7.41 -27.40
C PRO A 176 -11.04 6.13 -26.57
N VAL A 177 -12.19 5.48 -26.75
CA VAL A 177 -12.55 4.27 -25.98
C VAL A 177 -11.61 3.09 -26.27
N MET A 178 -11.24 2.91 -27.55
CA MET A 178 -10.32 1.84 -27.96
C MET A 178 -8.90 2.11 -27.45
N ALA A 179 -8.43 3.35 -27.55
CA ALA A 179 -7.13 3.75 -27.03
C ALA A 179 -7.04 3.56 -25.50
N GLU A 180 -8.08 3.95 -24.77
CA GLU A 180 -8.15 3.73 -23.32
C GLU A 180 -8.08 2.24 -22.96
N ASN A 181 -8.83 1.39 -23.67
CA ASN A 181 -8.84 -0.05 -23.40
C ASN A 181 -7.48 -0.70 -23.72
N ILE A 182 -6.82 -0.31 -24.81
CA ILE A 182 -5.47 -0.78 -25.14
C ILE A 182 -4.48 -0.38 -24.04
N LEU A 183 -4.55 0.86 -23.57
CA LEU A 183 -3.70 1.36 -22.49
C LEU A 183 -3.94 0.61 -21.17
N ARG A 184 -5.19 0.32 -20.81
CA ARG A 184 -5.52 -0.51 -19.64
C ARG A 184 -4.90 -1.90 -19.77
N ILE A 185 -5.11 -2.55 -20.92
CA ILE A 185 -4.59 -3.89 -21.18
C ILE A 185 -3.06 -3.91 -21.12
N SER A 186 -2.38 -2.95 -21.75
CA SER A 186 -0.91 -2.90 -21.79
C SER A 186 -0.32 -2.70 -20.39
N LEU A 187 -0.92 -1.85 -19.56
CA LEU A 187 -0.51 -1.62 -18.18
C LEU A 187 -0.75 -2.87 -17.31
N VAL A 188 -1.87 -3.58 -17.46
CA VAL A 188 -2.12 -4.85 -16.74
C VAL A 188 -1.09 -5.92 -17.15
N VAL A 189 -0.80 -6.04 -18.45
CA VAL A 189 0.23 -6.97 -18.96
C VAL A 189 1.59 -6.62 -18.35
N MET A 190 1.95 -5.32 -18.32
CA MET A 190 3.18 -4.85 -17.71
C MET A 190 3.27 -5.23 -16.22
N CYS A 191 2.20 -5.06 -15.44
CA CYS A 191 2.16 -5.48 -14.04
C CYS A 191 2.41 -6.98 -13.87
N VAL A 192 1.81 -7.82 -14.73
CA VAL A 192 2.02 -9.28 -14.68
C VAL A 192 3.45 -9.65 -15.08
N LEU A 193 4.05 -8.96 -16.05
CA LEU A 193 5.46 -9.19 -16.43
C LEU A 193 6.42 -8.84 -15.28
N ILE A 194 6.17 -7.73 -14.57
CA ILE A 194 6.96 -7.36 -13.39
C ILE A 194 6.81 -8.43 -12.29
N ALA A 195 5.59 -8.90 -12.04
CA ALA A 195 5.34 -9.95 -11.03
C ALA A 195 6.01 -11.30 -11.38
N VAL A 196 6.23 -11.59 -12.67
CA VAL A 196 7.00 -12.77 -13.10
C VAL A 196 8.51 -12.54 -12.98
N ALA A 197 8.98 -11.32 -13.22
CA ALA A 197 10.38 -10.96 -13.17
C ALA A 197 10.92 -10.86 -11.73
N VAL A 198 10.09 -10.44 -10.77
CA VAL A 198 10.49 -10.31 -9.37
C VAL A 198 9.58 -11.12 -8.45
N PRO A 199 10.06 -12.25 -7.92
CA PRO A 199 9.26 -13.13 -7.06
C PRO A 199 9.21 -12.68 -5.59
N ASN A 200 10.20 -11.93 -5.10
CA ASN A 200 10.26 -11.52 -3.69
C ASN A 200 9.41 -10.29 -3.42
N LEU A 201 8.50 -10.42 -2.47
CA LEU A 201 7.49 -9.41 -2.17
C LEU A 201 8.06 -8.35 -1.22
N GLY A 202 8.87 -8.74 -0.25
CA GLY A 202 9.44 -7.86 0.78
C GLY A 202 10.34 -6.76 0.19
N PRO A 203 11.44 -7.09 -0.49
CA PRO A 203 12.31 -6.10 -1.13
C PRO A 203 11.58 -5.22 -2.15
N MET A 204 10.60 -5.77 -2.90
CA MET A 204 9.79 -4.98 -3.84
C MET A 204 8.90 -3.95 -3.12
N ILE A 205 8.18 -4.37 -2.08
CA ILE A 205 7.36 -3.47 -1.25
C ILE A 205 8.21 -2.37 -0.64
N SER A 206 9.35 -2.75 -0.05
CA SER A 206 10.29 -1.81 0.56
C SER A 206 10.83 -0.82 -0.47
N LEU A 207 11.23 -1.28 -1.67
CA LEU A 207 11.75 -0.43 -2.74
C LEU A 207 10.70 0.59 -3.20
N VAL A 208 9.47 0.13 -3.49
CA VAL A 208 8.39 1.01 -3.94
C VAL A 208 8.04 2.02 -2.84
N GLY A 209 7.96 1.60 -1.58
CA GLY A 209 7.73 2.50 -0.46
C GLY A 209 8.85 3.53 -0.29
N ALA A 210 10.10 3.09 -0.27
CA ALA A 210 11.26 3.94 -0.11
C ALA A 210 11.40 4.96 -1.25
N VAL A 211 11.14 4.58 -2.50
CA VAL A 211 11.25 5.48 -3.65
C VAL A 211 10.04 6.38 -3.77
N CYS A 212 8.85 5.80 -3.94
CA CYS A 212 7.66 6.55 -4.31
C CYS A 212 7.16 7.40 -3.15
N LEU A 213 7.10 6.86 -1.92
CA LEU A 213 6.45 7.56 -0.80
C LEU A 213 7.39 8.47 -0.04
N SER A 214 8.70 8.22 -0.01
CA SER A 214 9.62 9.23 0.49
C SER A 214 9.53 10.51 -0.33
N VAL A 215 9.38 10.38 -1.66
CA VAL A 215 9.26 11.51 -2.57
C VAL A 215 7.85 12.11 -2.50
N LEU A 216 6.81 11.35 -2.85
CA LEU A 216 5.43 11.84 -2.99
C LEU A 216 4.70 12.02 -1.66
N GLY A 217 4.97 11.18 -0.67
CA GLY A 217 4.30 11.19 0.63
C GLY A 217 4.95 12.11 1.67
N LEU A 218 6.28 12.24 1.66
CA LEU A 218 7.01 13.03 2.66
C LEU A 218 7.59 14.33 2.09
N MET A 219 8.45 14.22 1.08
CA MET A 219 9.20 15.38 0.58
C MET A 219 8.29 16.39 -0.14
N PHE A 220 7.44 15.95 -1.07
CA PHE A 220 6.59 16.85 -1.85
C PHE A 220 5.63 17.68 -0.98
N PRO A 221 4.85 17.12 -0.04
CA PRO A 221 3.99 17.91 0.83
C PRO A 221 4.77 18.94 1.66
N SER A 222 5.94 18.55 2.18
CA SER A 222 6.80 19.44 2.96
C SER A 222 7.35 20.61 2.13
N VAL A 223 7.76 20.33 0.88
CA VAL A 223 8.22 21.37 -0.06
C VAL A 223 7.08 22.30 -0.46
N ILE A 224 5.89 21.75 -0.74
CA ILE A 224 4.71 22.55 -1.09
C ILE A 224 4.35 23.49 0.06
N GLU A 225 4.32 23.02 1.31
CA GLU A 225 4.03 23.87 2.47
C GLU A 225 5.06 25.01 2.62
N LEU A 226 6.36 24.72 2.41
CA LEU A 226 7.40 25.75 2.46
C LEU A 226 7.26 26.82 1.36
N ILE A 227 6.80 26.43 0.17
CA ILE A 227 6.58 27.35 -0.95
C ILE A 227 5.31 28.18 -0.72
N VAL A 228 4.21 27.54 -0.29
CA VAL A 228 2.92 28.21 -0.08
C VAL A 228 3.02 29.28 1.02
N PHE A 229 3.69 28.97 2.14
CA PHE A 229 3.84 29.91 3.25
C PHE A 229 5.12 30.76 3.16
N TYR A 230 5.77 30.82 2.00
CA TYR A 230 6.99 31.61 1.82
C TYR A 230 6.77 33.11 2.10
N GLU A 231 5.65 33.67 1.62
CA GLU A 231 5.34 35.09 1.77
C GLU A 231 4.71 35.44 3.13
N GLU A 232 3.93 34.52 3.72
CA GLU A 232 3.26 34.73 5.02
C GLU A 232 4.22 34.54 6.22
N GLY A 233 5.33 33.83 6.00
CA GLY A 233 6.34 33.54 7.02
C GLY A 233 6.09 32.24 7.80
N TYR A 234 7.16 31.65 8.33
CA TYR A 234 7.17 30.28 8.88
C TYR A 234 6.69 30.13 10.34
N GLY A 235 5.89 31.08 10.83
CA GLY A 235 5.39 31.12 12.21
C GLY A 235 6.45 31.40 13.29
N CYS A 236 6.03 31.33 14.56
CA CYS A 236 6.91 31.56 15.71
C CYS A 236 8.12 30.61 15.68
N LEU A 237 9.32 31.17 15.90
CA LEU A 237 10.61 30.46 15.88
C LEU A 237 10.91 29.69 14.57
N LYS A 238 10.21 30.00 13.47
CA LYS A 238 10.30 29.25 12.21
C LYS A 238 10.03 27.75 12.39
N TRP A 239 9.15 27.36 13.32
CA TRP A 239 8.82 25.95 13.59
C TRP A 239 8.45 25.18 12.31
N MET A 240 7.67 25.80 11.42
CA MET A 240 7.26 25.20 10.15
C MET A 240 8.46 24.85 9.26
N LEU A 241 9.48 25.72 9.24
CA LEU A 241 10.72 25.49 8.49
C LEU A 241 11.46 24.27 9.03
N TRP A 242 11.68 24.21 10.35
CA TRP A 242 12.41 23.10 10.97
C TRP A 242 11.67 21.78 10.84
N LYS A 243 10.35 21.76 11.03
CA LYS A 243 9.49 20.60 10.82
C LYS A 243 9.64 20.06 9.40
N ASN A 244 9.51 20.92 8.39
CA ASN A 244 9.56 20.52 6.98
C ASN A 244 10.97 20.10 6.55
N LEU A 245 12.01 20.79 7.03
CA LEU A 245 13.39 20.38 6.81
C LEU A 245 13.66 18.98 7.39
N PHE A 246 13.15 18.70 8.59
CA PHE A 246 13.26 17.39 9.22
C PHE A 246 12.55 16.30 8.41
N ILE A 247 11.31 16.53 7.97
CA ILE A 247 10.55 15.57 7.15
C ILE A 247 11.26 15.32 5.82
N ILE A 248 11.77 16.36 5.16
CA ILE A 248 12.54 16.22 3.91
C ILE A 248 13.82 15.42 4.16
N ALA A 249 14.58 15.72 5.20
CA ALA A 249 15.79 14.98 5.53
C ALA A 249 15.49 13.51 5.84
N PHE A 250 14.42 13.24 6.59
CA PHE A 250 13.96 11.89 6.89
C PHE A 250 13.53 11.13 5.61
N GLY A 251 12.82 11.81 4.70
CA GLY A 251 12.49 11.26 3.38
C GLY A 251 13.71 10.96 2.53
N VAL A 252 14.71 11.85 2.50
CA VAL A 252 15.98 11.61 1.76
C VAL A 252 16.74 10.43 2.34
N LEU A 253 16.85 10.34 3.67
CA LEU A 253 17.48 9.20 4.34
C LEU A 253 16.76 7.90 3.97
N GLY A 254 15.44 7.86 4.13
CA GLY A 254 14.60 6.72 3.78
C GLY A 254 14.71 6.30 2.32
N LEU A 255 14.72 7.27 1.39
CA LEU A 255 14.93 7.05 -0.03
C LEU A 255 16.28 6.39 -0.30
N VAL A 256 17.37 6.95 0.22
CA VAL A 256 18.73 6.45 -0.03
C VAL A 256 18.92 5.08 0.60
N THR A 257 18.68 4.96 1.90
CA THR A 257 18.95 3.71 2.62
C THR A 257 17.99 2.60 2.21
N GLY A 258 16.70 2.93 2.04
CA GLY A 258 15.68 1.95 1.63
C GLY A 258 15.93 1.42 0.23
N THR A 259 16.26 2.30 -0.73
CA THR A 259 16.60 1.88 -2.10
C THR A 259 17.86 1.03 -2.14
N MET A 260 18.94 1.45 -1.47
CA MET A 260 20.19 0.70 -1.45
C MET A 260 20.03 -0.71 -0.90
N VAL A 261 19.38 -0.84 0.27
CA VAL A 261 19.19 -2.15 0.91
C VAL A 261 18.23 -3.02 0.09
N SER A 262 17.14 -2.46 -0.40
CA SER A 262 16.15 -3.24 -1.17
C SER A 262 16.71 -3.73 -2.50
N LEU A 263 17.52 -2.91 -3.20
CA LEU A 263 18.18 -3.34 -4.43
C LEU A 263 19.26 -4.39 -4.16
N HIS A 264 20.05 -4.20 -3.10
CA HIS A 264 21.07 -5.17 -2.73
C HIS A 264 20.46 -6.54 -2.39
N ASP A 265 19.33 -6.57 -1.68
CA ASP A 265 18.63 -7.82 -1.33
C ASP A 265 17.95 -8.43 -2.56
N LEU A 266 17.46 -7.60 -3.49
CA LEU A 266 16.87 -8.06 -4.75
C LEU A 266 17.91 -8.72 -5.70
N PHE A 267 19.12 -8.18 -5.77
CA PHE A 267 20.18 -8.65 -6.69
C PHE A 267 21.13 -9.70 -6.09
N LYS A 268 21.01 -10.00 -4.79
CA LYS A 268 21.80 -11.07 -4.15
C LYS A 268 21.26 -12.47 -4.39
N GLU A 269 20.06 -12.59 -4.96
CA GLU A 269 19.50 -13.82 -5.50
C GLU A 269 19.77 -13.97 -7.00
#